data_AF-N6UCC5-F1
#
_entry.id   AF-N6UCC5-F1
#
_cell.length_a   1.000
_cell.length_b   1.000
_cell.length_c   1.000
_cell.angle_alpha   90.00
_cell.angle_beta   90.00
_cell.angle_gamma   90.00
#
_symmetry.space_group_name_H-M   'P 1'
#
loop_
_entity.id
_entity.type
_entity.pdbx_description
1 polymer ?
#
loop_
_entity_poly.entity_id
_entity_poly.type
_entity_poly.pdbx_seq_one_letter_code
_entity_poly.pdbx_strand_id
1 'polypeptide(L)'
;MAFSKVFNIVPSISAVTGISPQRYIWRISAALHIGPRVIISAVYNAYQLSMINPLADLEVKSRAQLWLNTAYLLNLIEAGALCGVSYISNRDNYPIHEKLFITFMVSSLSHMVACIRGTKLAADSRKDLESIKAGLKYKQNLLVLSLISTAGLLIFFIQHRFFCLRMAFSLFALCEYVIAAANMAFHVSVISDFPTEELMVGKFISTAGNTHKVE
;
A
#
# COMPACT_ATOMS: atom_id res chain seq x y z
N MET A 1 12.47 -16.33 -30.11
CA MET A 1 12.01 -14.94 -29.88
C MET A 1 13.18 -14.02 -30.14
N ALA A 2 13.13 -13.22 -31.22
CA ALA A 2 14.24 -12.38 -31.63
C ALA A 2 14.51 -11.29 -30.58
N PHE A 3 15.70 -11.33 -29.98
CA PHE A 3 16.23 -10.24 -29.16
C PHE A 3 16.72 -9.13 -30.09
N SER A 4 15.82 -8.27 -30.56
CA SER A 4 16.23 -6.96 -31.06
C SER A 4 16.71 -6.14 -29.86
N LYS A 5 18.00 -5.78 -29.84
CA LYS A 5 18.59 -4.87 -28.83
C LYS A 5 17.98 -3.49 -29.00
N VAL A 6 16.80 -3.27 -28.42
CA VAL A 6 16.18 -1.95 -28.31
C VAL A 6 16.92 -1.17 -27.23
N PHE A 7 17.39 0.02 -27.59
CA PHE A 7 18.04 0.93 -26.65
C PHE A 7 17.08 1.29 -25.52
N ASN A 8 17.47 0.97 -24.28
CA ASN A 8 16.75 1.28 -23.06
C ASN A 8 17.74 1.89 -22.07
N ILE A 9 17.33 3.00 -21.45
CA ILE A 9 18.21 3.79 -20.57
C ILE A 9 18.11 3.26 -19.13
N VAL A 10 16.90 2.96 -18.68
CA VAL A 10 16.63 2.57 -17.29
C VAL A 10 15.97 1.19 -17.28
N PRO A 11 16.51 0.21 -16.52
CA PRO A 11 15.84 -1.07 -16.33
C PRO A 11 14.59 -0.88 -15.46
N SER A 12 13.57 -1.69 -15.69
CA SER A 12 12.36 -1.71 -14.84
C SER A 12 12.69 -2.34 -13.47
N ILE A 13 11.93 -2.03 -12.41
CA ILE A 13 12.11 -2.62 -11.07
C ILE A 13 11.99 -4.15 -11.18
N SER A 14 10.94 -4.63 -11.84
CA SER A 14 10.77 -6.05 -12.18
C SER A 14 11.98 -6.72 -12.86
N ALA A 15 12.78 -5.98 -13.62
CA ALA A 15 14.00 -6.50 -14.25
C ALA A 15 15.20 -6.50 -13.29
N VAL A 16 15.31 -5.48 -12.41
CA VAL A 16 16.41 -5.34 -11.45
C VAL A 16 16.33 -6.41 -10.35
N THR A 17 15.13 -6.83 -9.93
CA THR A 17 14.96 -7.89 -8.91
C THR A 17 15.55 -9.24 -9.32
N GLY A 18 15.87 -9.45 -10.60
CA GLY A 18 16.47 -10.66 -11.15
C GLY A 18 17.99 -10.62 -11.36
N ILE A 19 18.68 -9.52 -11.04
CA ILE A 19 20.10 -9.34 -11.38
C ILE A 19 20.99 -9.54 -10.14
N SER A 20 21.94 -10.47 -10.21
CA SER A 20 22.95 -10.69 -9.17
C SER A 20 24.14 -9.74 -9.35
N PRO A 21 24.75 -9.21 -8.26
CA PRO A 21 24.44 -9.47 -6.85
C PRO A 21 23.34 -8.58 -6.24
N GLN A 22 22.88 -7.54 -6.94
CA GLN A 22 21.97 -6.51 -6.41
C GLN A 22 20.65 -7.09 -5.86
N ARG A 23 20.16 -8.20 -6.44
CA ARG A 23 18.95 -8.90 -5.97
C ARG A 23 18.99 -9.29 -4.48
N TYR A 24 20.17 -9.58 -3.93
CA TYR A 24 20.29 -10.00 -2.53
C TYR A 24 20.06 -8.82 -1.59
N ILE A 25 20.66 -7.67 -1.91
CA ILE A 25 20.43 -6.41 -1.18
C ILE A 25 18.94 -6.06 -1.23
N TRP A 26 18.35 -6.12 -2.43
CA TRP A 26 16.91 -5.84 -2.61
C TRP A 26 16.03 -6.74 -1.74
N ARG A 27 16.26 -8.06 -1.73
CA ARG A 27 15.48 -9.02 -0.95
C ARG A 27 15.62 -8.80 0.56
N ILE A 28 16.83 -8.52 1.04
CA ILE A 28 17.07 -8.21 2.46
C ILE A 28 16.33 -6.92 2.85
N SER A 29 16.46 -5.86 2.04
CA SER A 29 15.75 -4.59 2.27
C SER A 29 14.24 -4.80 2.28
N ALA A 30 13.69 -5.54 1.32
CA ALA A 30 12.26 -5.86 1.27
C ALA A 30 11.82 -6.61 2.52
N ALA A 31 12.52 -7.71 2.90
CA ALA A 31 12.19 -8.50 4.08
C ALA A 31 12.20 -7.66 5.37
N LEU A 32 13.20 -6.79 5.53
CA LEU A 32 13.32 -5.91 6.70
C LEU A 32 12.15 -4.92 6.80
N HIS A 33 11.62 -4.44 5.67
CA HIS A 33 10.52 -3.47 5.65
C HIS A 33 9.13 -4.10 5.84
N ILE A 34 8.95 -5.38 5.50
CA ILE A 34 7.63 -6.04 5.60
C ILE A 34 7.13 -6.08 7.05
N GLY A 35 7.99 -6.44 8.01
CA GLY A 35 7.62 -6.52 9.44
C GLY A 35 7.05 -5.20 9.98
N PRO A 36 7.81 -4.09 9.93
CA PRO A 36 7.32 -2.77 10.30
C PRO A 36 6.04 -2.37 9.58
N ARG A 37 5.91 -2.66 8.27
CA ARG A 37 4.74 -2.32 7.47
C ARG A 37 3.46 -2.99 7.99
N VAL A 38 3.54 -4.26 8.38
CA VAL A 38 2.40 -5.00 8.96
C VAL A 38 1.98 -4.39 10.31
N ILE A 39 2.96 -4.07 11.17
CA ILE A 39 2.72 -3.45 12.48
C ILE A 39 2.06 -2.08 12.32
N ILE A 40 2.65 -1.20 11.50
CA ILE A 40 2.14 0.16 11.24
C ILE A 40 0.72 0.10 10.66
N SER A 41 0.45 -0.84 9.74
CA SER A 41 -0.89 -1.03 9.18
C SER A 41 -1.92 -1.40 10.26
N ALA A 42 -1.56 -2.29 11.19
CA ALA A 42 -2.45 -2.70 12.28
C ALA A 42 -2.72 -1.56 13.26
N VAL A 43 -1.67 -0.83 13.65
CA VAL A 43 -1.77 0.33 14.55
C VAL A 43 -2.60 1.44 13.90
N TYR A 44 -2.36 1.75 12.63
CA TYR A 44 -3.12 2.76 11.90
C TYR A 44 -4.60 2.40 11.76
N ASN A 45 -4.91 1.12 11.47
CA ASN A 45 -6.31 0.68 11.42
C ASN A 45 -6.98 0.81 12.80
N ALA A 46 -6.32 0.38 13.87
CA ALA A 46 -6.84 0.50 15.23
C ALA A 46 -7.09 1.97 15.63
N TYR A 47 -6.14 2.85 15.30
CA TYR A 47 -6.27 4.29 15.50
C TYR A 47 -7.45 4.88 14.71
N GLN A 48 -7.57 4.59 13.42
CA GLN A 48 -8.68 5.13 12.61
C GLN A 48 -10.05 4.60 13.07
N LEU A 49 -10.12 3.38 13.60
CA LEU A 49 -11.34 2.83 14.18
C LEU A 49 -11.70 3.50 15.52
N SER A 50 -10.72 3.79 16.39
CA SER A 50 -10.97 4.50 17.66
C SER A 50 -11.42 5.94 17.44
N MET A 51 -11.04 6.52 16.30
CA MET A 51 -11.43 7.84 15.85
C MET A 51 -12.90 7.93 15.39
N ILE A 52 -13.63 6.83 15.20
CA ILE A 52 -15.06 6.89 14.83
C ILE A 52 -15.89 7.35 16.04
N ASN A 53 -16.75 8.36 15.84
CA ASN A 53 -17.62 8.86 16.90
C ASN A 53 -18.60 7.76 17.38
N PRO A 54 -18.62 7.39 18.67
CA PRO A 54 -19.51 6.34 19.17
C PRO A 54 -21.00 6.73 19.11
N LEU A 55 -21.31 8.03 19.04
CA LEU A 55 -22.67 8.57 18.97
C LEU A 55 -23.14 8.85 17.53
N ALA A 56 -22.30 8.58 16.52
CA ALA A 56 -22.71 8.75 15.13
C ALA A 56 -23.71 7.68 14.68
N ASP A 57 -24.43 7.98 13.60
CA ASP A 57 -25.39 7.05 12.99
C ASP A 57 -24.75 5.69 12.69
N LEU A 58 -25.51 4.63 12.96
CA LEU A 58 -25.05 3.25 12.82
C LEU A 58 -24.62 2.92 11.38
N GLU A 59 -25.27 3.53 10.39
CA GLU A 59 -24.90 3.39 8.98
C GLU A 59 -23.51 3.99 8.69
N VAL A 60 -23.24 5.20 9.20
CA VAL A 60 -21.95 5.88 9.00
C VAL A 60 -20.83 5.09 9.67
N LYS A 61 -21.08 4.61 10.90
CA LYS A 61 -20.13 3.79 11.66
C LYS A 61 -19.80 2.48 10.93
N SER A 62 -20.82 1.72 10.53
CA SER A 62 -20.62 0.43 9.84
C SER A 62 -19.87 0.59 8.52
N ARG A 63 -20.20 1.64 7.74
CA ARG A 63 -19.50 1.96 6.49
C ARG A 63 -18.06 2.38 6.71
N ALA A 64 -17.78 3.23 7.70
CA ALA A 64 -16.43 3.63 8.05
C ALA A 64 -15.58 2.41 8.44
N GLN A 65 -16.11 1.55 9.31
CA GLN A 65 -15.44 0.33 9.75
C GLN A 65 -15.19 -0.65 8.60
N LEU A 66 -16.15 -0.81 7.68
CA LEU A 66 -15.97 -1.64 6.48
C LEU A 66 -14.79 -1.15 5.63
N TRP A 67 -14.74 0.15 5.34
CA TRP A 67 -13.66 0.72 4.52
C TRP A 67 -12.29 0.64 5.20
N LEU A 68 -12.22 0.90 6.50
CA LEU A 68 -10.97 0.81 7.27
C LEU A 68 -10.45 -0.63 7.35
N ASN A 69 -11.32 -1.60 7.67
CA ASN A 69 -10.95 -3.01 7.67
C ASN A 69 -10.53 -3.51 6.28
N THR A 70 -11.20 -3.03 5.24
CA THR A 70 -10.83 -3.34 3.85
C THR A 70 -9.48 -2.74 3.50
N ALA A 71 -9.20 -1.50 3.92
CA ALA A 71 -7.89 -0.87 3.72
C ALA A 71 -6.78 -1.68 4.42
N TYR A 72 -6.99 -2.10 5.66
CA TYR A 72 -6.06 -2.94 6.40
C TYR A 72 -5.76 -4.25 5.67
N LEU A 73 -6.80 -4.98 5.25
CA LEU A 73 -6.63 -6.24 4.53
C LEU A 73 -5.90 -6.04 3.19
N LEU A 74 -6.26 -5.01 2.42
CA LEU A 74 -5.61 -4.71 1.16
C LEU A 74 -4.14 -4.34 1.34
N ASN A 75 -3.77 -3.65 2.42
CA ASN A 75 -2.38 -3.37 2.74
C ASN A 75 -1.59 -4.66 3.03
N LEU A 76 -2.18 -5.64 3.73
CA LEU A 76 -1.53 -6.94 3.95
C LEU A 76 -1.33 -7.71 2.63
N ILE A 77 -2.35 -7.73 1.77
CA ILE A 77 -2.27 -8.36 0.44
C ILE A 77 -1.21 -7.67 -0.41
N GLU A 78 -1.19 -6.34 -0.41
CA GLU A 78 -0.20 -5.51 -1.10
C GLU A 78 1.22 -5.80 -0.63
N ALA A 79 1.46 -5.83 0.68
CA ALA A 79 2.76 -6.16 1.26
C ALA A 79 3.19 -7.58 0.90
N GLY A 80 2.27 -8.54 0.95
CA GLY A 80 2.51 -9.93 0.54
C GLY A 80 2.86 -10.04 -0.95
N ALA A 81 2.13 -9.36 -1.82
CA ALA A 81 2.37 -9.32 -3.26
C ALA A 81 3.72 -8.64 -3.58
N LEU A 82 4.06 -7.55 -2.89
CA LEU A 82 5.35 -6.87 -3.00
C LEU A 82 6.52 -7.77 -2.57
N CYS A 83 6.34 -8.55 -1.51
CA CYS A 83 7.30 -9.57 -1.12
C CYS A 83 7.43 -10.64 -2.23
N GLY A 84 6.30 -11.17 -2.71
CA GLY A 84 6.28 -12.16 -3.78
C GLY A 84 7.03 -11.70 -5.03
N VAL A 85 6.73 -10.50 -5.54
CA VAL A 85 7.35 -9.95 -6.76
C VAL A 85 8.85 -9.64 -6.57
N SER A 86 9.30 -9.46 -5.32
CA SER A 86 10.72 -9.28 -4.97
C SER A 86 11.51 -10.59 -4.94
N TYR A 87 10.86 -11.71 -4.61
CA TYR A 87 11.50 -13.02 -4.52
C TYR A 87 11.37 -13.84 -5.79
N ILE A 88 10.24 -13.74 -6.50
CA ILE A 88 10.01 -14.43 -7.77
C ILE A 88 10.31 -13.44 -8.89
N SER A 89 11.50 -13.54 -9.48
CA SER A 89 11.90 -12.68 -10.59
C SER A 89 11.12 -13.00 -11.86
N ASN A 90 10.97 -12.01 -12.74
CA ASN A 90 10.44 -12.22 -14.09
C ASN A 90 11.28 -13.21 -14.91
N ARG A 91 12.58 -13.37 -14.58
CA ARG A 91 13.48 -14.37 -15.18
C ARG A 91 13.24 -15.78 -14.65
N ASP A 92 12.83 -15.90 -13.39
CA ASP A 92 12.62 -17.19 -12.75
C ASP A 92 11.28 -17.78 -13.19
N ASN A 93 10.20 -16.98 -13.14
CA ASN A 93 8.88 -17.39 -13.59
C ASN A 93 8.03 -16.17 -13.99
N TYR A 94 8.05 -15.83 -15.27
CA TYR A 94 7.34 -14.67 -15.80
C TYR A 94 5.82 -14.71 -15.50
N PRO A 95 5.07 -15.80 -15.77
CA PRO A 95 3.62 -15.84 -15.50
C PRO A 95 3.24 -15.59 -14.04
N ILE A 96 4.02 -16.11 -13.08
CA ILE A 96 3.77 -15.88 -11.66
C ILE A 96 4.14 -14.44 -11.28
N HIS A 97 5.29 -13.96 -11.75
CA HIS A 97 5.73 -12.58 -11.50
C HIS A 97 4.72 -11.56 -12.01
N GLU A 98 4.19 -11.75 -13.23
CA GLU A 98 3.15 -10.89 -13.81
C GLU A 98 1.89 -10.85 -12.94
N LYS A 99 1.42 -12.00 -12.46
CA LYS A 99 0.25 -12.08 -11.55
C LYS A 99 0.50 -11.42 -10.20
N LEU A 100 1.70 -11.55 -9.64
CA LEU A 100 2.08 -10.90 -8.38
C LEU A 100 2.16 -9.38 -8.56
N PHE A 101 2.72 -8.92 -9.67
CA PHE A 101 2.77 -7.51 -10.02
C PHE A 101 1.36 -6.92 -10.16
N ILE A 102 0.47 -7.59 -10.91
CA ILE A 102 -0.94 -7.17 -11.05
C ILE A 102 -1.65 -7.15 -9.70
N THR A 103 -1.45 -8.18 -8.87
CA THR A 103 -2.03 -8.24 -7.51
C THR A 103 -1.58 -7.03 -6.70
N PHE A 104 -0.28 -6.74 -6.67
CA PHE A 104 0.28 -5.58 -5.98
C PHE A 104 -0.34 -4.26 -6.47
N MET A 105 -0.46 -4.09 -7.79
CA MET A 105 -1.04 -2.89 -8.39
C MET A 105 -2.49 -2.68 -7.98
N VAL A 106 -3.33 -3.72 -8.12
CA VAL A 106 -4.75 -3.64 -7.80
C VAL A 106 -4.97 -3.45 -6.31
N SER A 107 -4.25 -4.21 -5.46
CA SER A 107 -4.37 -4.08 -4.01
C SER A 107 -3.91 -2.71 -3.52
N SER A 108 -2.81 -2.16 -4.07
CA SER A 108 -2.28 -0.83 -3.73
C SER A 108 -3.26 0.29 -4.04
N LEU A 109 -3.78 0.32 -5.27
CA LEU A 109 -4.75 1.35 -5.67
C LEU A 109 -6.05 1.24 -4.86
N SER A 110 -6.53 0.00 -4.65
CA SER A 110 -7.73 -0.25 -3.85
C SER A 110 -7.52 0.13 -2.39
N HIS A 111 -6.34 -0.14 -1.83
CA HIS A 111 -5.95 0.26 -0.47
C HIS A 111 -5.98 1.79 -0.33
N MET A 112 -5.39 2.53 -1.28
CA MET A 112 -5.43 4.00 -1.26
C MET A 112 -6.87 4.52 -1.27
N VAL A 113 -7.73 3.97 -2.14
CA VAL A 113 -9.16 4.34 -2.18
C VAL A 113 -9.84 4.03 -0.86
N ALA A 114 -9.66 2.82 -0.34
CA ALA A 114 -10.30 2.37 0.89
C ALA A 114 -9.87 3.21 2.10
N CYS A 115 -8.58 3.51 2.20
CA CYS A 115 -8.01 4.37 3.24
C CYS A 115 -8.59 5.79 3.18
N ILE A 116 -8.58 6.43 1.99
CA ILE A 116 -9.15 7.78 1.81
C ILE A 116 -10.64 7.80 2.18
N ARG A 117 -11.42 6.80 1.74
CA ARG A 117 -12.86 6.71 2.04
C ARG A 117 -13.13 6.47 3.53
N GLY A 118 -12.40 5.53 4.13
CA GLY A 118 -12.50 5.20 5.56
C GLY A 118 -12.18 6.40 6.45
N THR A 119 -11.03 7.04 6.22
CA THR A 119 -10.60 8.22 6.99
C THR A 119 -11.56 9.40 6.80
N LYS A 120 -12.08 9.62 5.59
CA LYS A 120 -13.10 10.66 5.36
C LYS A 120 -14.37 10.41 6.17
N LEU A 121 -14.90 9.19 6.15
CA LEU A 121 -16.11 8.83 6.90
C LEU A 121 -15.89 8.90 8.42
N ALA A 122 -14.71 8.47 8.89
CA ALA A 122 -14.35 8.57 10.30
C ALA A 122 -14.31 10.04 10.77
N ALA A 123 -13.72 10.94 9.98
CA ALA A 123 -13.70 12.37 10.31
C ALA A 123 -15.07 13.06 10.19
N ASP A 124 -15.87 12.68 9.19
CA ASP A 124 -17.24 13.17 9.02
C ASP A 124 -18.11 12.83 10.23
N SER A 125 -17.94 11.61 10.80
CA SER A 125 -18.62 11.20 12.04
C SER A 125 -18.32 12.11 13.25
N ARG A 126 -17.17 12.78 13.24
CA ARG A 126 -16.74 13.73 14.28
C ARG A 126 -16.95 15.20 13.89
N LYS A 127 -17.46 15.49 12.69
CA LYS A 127 -17.52 16.85 12.10
C LYS A 127 -16.15 17.53 12.04
N ASP A 128 -15.10 16.74 11.85
CA ASP A 128 -13.68 17.13 11.91
C ASP A 128 -13.01 17.07 10.52
N LEU A 129 -13.78 17.30 9.45
CA LEU A 129 -13.28 17.16 8.09
C LEU A 129 -12.25 18.24 7.70
N GLU A 130 -12.40 19.45 8.26
CA GLU A 130 -11.54 20.58 7.89
C GLU A 130 -10.11 20.42 8.39
N SER A 131 -9.89 19.77 9.55
CA SER A 131 -8.55 19.52 10.08
C SER A 131 -7.74 18.55 9.22
N ILE A 132 -8.39 17.52 8.67
CA ILE A 132 -7.73 16.46 7.88
C ILE A 132 -7.71 16.74 6.37
N LYS A 133 -8.33 17.84 5.92
CA LYS A 133 -8.57 18.14 4.50
C LYS A 133 -7.29 18.21 3.67
N ALA A 134 -6.23 18.82 4.23
CA ALA A 134 -4.93 18.92 3.57
C ALA A 134 -4.28 17.54 3.37
N GLY A 135 -4.31 16.69 4.41
CA GLY A 135 -3.81 15.31 4.34
C GLY A 135 -4.61 14.44 3.36
N LEU A 136 -5.94 14.57 3.34
CA LEU A 136 -6.79 13.90 2.36
C LEU A 136 -6.48 14.32 0.93
N LYS A 137 -6.27 15.62 0.68
CA LYS A 137 -5.91 16.13 -0.65
C LYS A 137 -4.55 15.60 -1.10
N TYR A 138 -3.57 15.53 -0.20
CA TYR A 138 -2.28 14.92 -0.49
C TYR A 138 -2.41 13.44 -0.89
N LYS A 139 -3.15 12.65 -0.09
CA LYS A 139 -3.45 11.24 -0.39
C LYS A 139 -4.19 11.06 -1.73
N GLN A 140 -5.15 11.93 -2.04
CA GLN A 140 -5.86 11.93 -3.32
C GLN A 140 -4.94 12.24 -4.51
N ASN A 141 -4.03 13.21 -4.37
CA ASN A 141 -3.05 13.52 -5.43
C ASN A 141 -2.14 12.31 -5.72
N LEU A 142 -1.71 11.58 -4.69
CA LEU A 142 -0.92 10.35 -4.85
C LEU A 142 -1.71 9.24 -5.55
N LEU A 143 -3.00 9.09 -5.24
CA LEU A 143 -3.88 8.15 -5.93
C LEU A 143 -4.02 8.52 -7.42
N VAL A 144 -4.30 9.79 -7.74
CA VAL A 144 -4.41 10.27 -9.12
C VAL A 144 -3.11 10.06 -9.89
N LEU A 145 -1.97 10.40 -9.28
CA LEU A 145 -0.65 10.17 -9.87
C LEU A 145 -0.41 8.68 -10.16
N SER A 146 -0.79 7.80 -9.22
CA SER A 146 -0.68 6.34 -9.37
C SER A 146 -1.58 5.82 -10.49
N LEU A 147 -2.82 6.33 -10.61
CA LEU A 147 -3.76 5.95 -11.67
C LEU A 147 -3.27 6.38 -13.06
N ILE A 148 -2.80 7.63 -13.21
CA ILE A 148 -2.23 8.14 -14.46
C ILE A 148 -1.00 7.31 -14.85
N SER A 149 -0.12 7.04 -13.88
CA SER A 149 1.08 6.23 -14.11
C SER A 149 0.74 4.79 -14.45
N THR A 150 -0.32 4.21 -13.86
CA THR A 150 -0.80 2.87 -14.20
C THR A 150 -1.34 2.81 -15.62
N ALA A 151 -2.12 3.81 -16.05
CA ALA A 151 -2.57 3.91 -17.43
C ALA A 151 -1.39 4.01 -18.41
N GLY A 152 -0.42 4.86 -18.11
CA GLY A 152 0.83 4.97 -18.87
C GLY A 152 1.58 3.65 -18.94
N LEU A 153 1.75 2.96 -17.80
CA LEU A 153 2.39 1.66 -17.72
C LEU A 153 1.72 0.62 -18.64
N LEU A 154 0.39 0.53 -18.63
CA LEU A 154 -0.36 -0.38 -19.49
C LEU A 154 -0.18 -0.05 -20.98
N ILE A 155 -0.26 1.24 -21.34
CA ILE A 155 -0.06 1.69 -22.73
C ILE A 155 1.36 1.33 -23.21
N PHE A 156 2.39 1.67 -22.44
CA PHE A 156 3.77 1.38 -22.81
C PHE A 156 4.09 -0.11 -22.82
N PHE A 157 3.45 -0.89 -21.94
CA PHE A 157 3.56 -2.35 -21.95
C PHE A 157 2.99 -2.97 -23.24
N ILE A 158 1.79 -2.54 -23.65
CA ILE A 158 1.16 -2.98 -24.91
C ILE A 158 2.02 -2.54 -26.10
N GLN A 159 2.46 -1.28 -26.12
CA GLN A 159 3.33 -0.75 -27.17
C GLN A 159 4.63 -1.54 -27.31
N HIS A 160 5.27 -1.86 -26.19
CA HIS A 160 6.49 -2.68 -26.19
C HIS A 160 6.23 -4.10 -26.71
N ARG A 161 5.13 -4.73 -26.27
CA ARG A 161 4.83 -6.14 -26.61
C ARG A 161 4.41 -6.34 -28.06
N PHE A 162 3.64 -5.43 -28.63
CA PHE A 162 3.05 -5.59 -29.97
C PHE A 162 3.74 -4.76 -31.05
N PHE A 163 4.28 -3.59 -30.72
CA PHE A 163 4.79 -2.63 -31.71
C PHE A 163 6.31 -2.45 -31.66
N CYS A 164 7.02 -3.07 -30.71
CA CYS A 164 8.49 -3.05 -30.59
C CYS A 164 9.11 -1.64 -30.67
N LEU A 165 8.40 -0.63 -30.16
CA LEU A 165 8.83 0.77 -30.23
C LEU A 165 10.09 1.00 -29.38
N ARG A 166 11.04 1.80 -29.91
CA ARG A 166 12.21 2.24 -29.16
C ARG A 166 11.77 3.04 -27.93
N MET A 167 12.46 2.89 -26.80
CA MET A 167 12.19 3.57 -25.52
C MET A 167 10.89 3.20 -24.78
N ALA A 168 9.96 2.44 -25.38
CA ALA A 168 8.71 2.05 -24.72
C ALA A 168 8.95 1.33 -23.38
N PHE A 169 9.96 0.47 -23.30
CA PHE A 169 10.31 -0.22 -22.06
C PHE A 169 10.91 0.71 -20.99
N SER A 170 11.63 1.76 -21.40
CA SER A 170 12.16 2.77 -20.47
C SER A 170 11.04 3.64 -19.89
N LEU A 171 10.02 3.97 -20.69
CA LEU A 171 8.84 4.70 -20.21
C LEU A 171 7.94 3.82 -19.32
N PHE A 172 7.81 2.53 -19.65
CA PHE A 172 7.22 1.54 -18.75
C PHE A 172 7.94 1.51 -17.39
N ALA A 173 9.27 1.43 -17.39
CA ALA A 173 10.08 1.45 -16.17
C ALA A 173 9.87 2.75 -15.38
N LEU A 174 9.84 3.91 -16.06
CA LEU A 174 9.57 5.20 -15.42
C LEU A 174 8.21 5.21 -14.69
N CYS A 175 7.15 4.74 -15.35
CA CYS A 175 5.83 4.64 -14.72
C CYS A 175 5.86 3.72 -13.50
N GLU A 176 6.55 2.58 -13.59
CA GLU A 176 6.74 1.65 -12.47
C GLU A 176 7.42 2.32 -11.27
N TYR A 177 8.49 3.10 -11.51
CA TYR A 177 9.16 3.88 -10.47
C TYR A 177 8.26 4.94 -9.83
N VAL A 178 7.47 5.67 -10.65
CA VAL A 178 6.54 6.69 -10.13
C VAL A 178 5.46 6.04 -9.26
N ILE A 179 4.92 4.89 -9.67
CA ILE A 179 3.94 4.14 -8.87
C ILE A 179 4.55 3.68 -7.55
N ALA A 180 5.75 3.10 -7.59
CA ALA A 180 6.44 2.67 -6.38
C ALA A 180 6.70 3.83 -5.42
N ALA A 181 7.17 4.98 -5.94
CA ALA A 181 7.38 6.19 -5.16
C ALA A 181 6.08 6.74 -4.55
N ALA A 182 5.00 6.80 -5.34
CA ALA A 182 3.70 7.25 -4.86
C ALA A 182 3.12 6.31 -3.78
N ASN A 183 3.30 4.99 -3.92
CA ASN A 183 2.93 4.02 -2.90
C ASN A 183 3.70 4.22 -1.60
N MET A 184 5.03 4.37 -1.66
CA MET A 184 5.85 4.66 -0.49
C MET A 184 5.43 5.97 0.18
N ALA A 185 5.25 7.04 -0.60
CA ALA A 185 4.79 8.33 -0.10
C ALA A 185 3.41 8.26 0.57
N PHE A 186 2.52 7.41 0.08
CA PHE A 186 1.21 7.19 0.68
C PHE A 186 1.33 6.52 2.04
N HIS A 187 2.15 5.47 2.17
CA HIS A 187 2.38 4.82 3.47
C HIS A 187 3.11 5.73 4.47
N VAL A 188 4.06 6.55 4.00
CA VAL A 188 4.74 7.56 4.83
C VAL A 188 3.80 8.64 5.32
N SER A 189 2.74 8.97 4.56
CA SER A 189 1.76 10.00 4.97
C SER A 189 1.07 9.71 6.30
N VAL A 190 1.06 8.44 6.74
CA VAL A 190 0.57 8.03 8.05
C VAL A 190 1.29 8.73 9.20
N ILE A 191 2.58 9.07 9.04
CA ILE A 191 3.35 9.79 10.06
C ILE A 191 2.72 11.16 10.34
N SER A 192 2.21 11.83 9.30
CA SER A 192 1.52 13.12 9.47
C SER A 192 0.17 12.99 10.16
N ASP A 193 -0.44 11.80 10.15
CA ASP A 193 -1.68 11.52 10.88
C ASP A 193 -1.42 11.22 12.38
N PHE A 194 -0.15 10.97 12.77
CA PHE A 194 0.29 10.71 14.15
C PHE A 194 1.23 11.81 14.70
N PRO A 195 0.78 13.07 14.84
CA PRO A 195 1.70 14.13 15.29
C PRO A 195 2.10 14.01 16.77
N THR A 196 1.27 13.40 17.62
CA THR A 196 1.44 13.38 19.09
C THR A 196 1.19 12.03 19.74
N GLU A 197 0.92 10.99 18.96
CA GLU A 197 0.53 9.68 19.50
C GLU A 197 1.76 8.81 19.82
N GLU A 198 1.75 8.18 20.98
CA GLU A 198 2.84 7.30 21.44
C GLU A 198 2.38 5.84 21.51
N LEU A 199 3.24 4.91 21.08
CA LEU A 199 2.97 3.48 21.16
C LEU A 199 3.29 2.95 22.56
N MET A 200 2.27 2.68 23.38
CA MET A 200 2.44 2.08 24.70
C MET A 200 2.20 0.56 24.67
N VAL A 201 3.16 -0.22 25.18
CA VAL A 201 3.02 -1.68 25.36
C VAL A 201 2.63 -1.97 26.81
N GLY A 202 1.37 -2.38 27.01
CA GLY A 202 0.80 -2.68 28.34
C GLY A 202 0.49 -4.16 28.55
N LYS A 203 0.44 -4.58 29.82
CA LYS A 203 0.02 -5.94 30.22
C LYS A 203 -1.46 -5.90 30.63
N PHE A 204 -2.30 -6.75 30.03
CA PHE A 204 -3.68 -6.90 30.47
C PHE A 204 -3.71 -7.60 31.84
N ILE A 205 -3.98 -6.85 32.91
CA ILE A 205 -4.23 -7.44 34.23
C ILE A 205 -5.70 -7.83 34.26
N SER A 206 -5.99 -9.11 34.10
CA SER A 206 -7.33 -9.65 34.31
C SER A 206 -7.58 -9.72 35.81
N THR A 207 -8.28 -8.73 36.37
CA THR A 207 -8.69 -8.75 37.78
C THR A 207 -9.81 -9.77 37.93
N ALA A 208 -9.46 -11.02 38.19
CA ALA A 208 -10.42 -12.02 38.64
C ALA A 208 -10.96 -11.56 40.01
N GLY A 209 -12.23 -11.14 40.04
CA GLY A 209 -12.90 -10.72 41.26
C GLY A 209 -13.03 -11.90 42.22
N ASN A 210 -12.30 -11.83 43.34
CA ASN A 210 -12.64 -12.56 44.55
C ASN A 210 -13.91 -11.95 45.14
N THR A 211 -15.08 -12.46 44.78
CA THR A 211 -16.27 -12.29 45.63
C THR A 211 -16.15 -13.21 46.83
N HIS A 212 -15.80 -12.59 47.95
CA HIS A 212 -15.96 -13.07 49.31
C HIS A 212 -17.27 -13.86 49.49
N LYS A 213 -17.17 -15.10 50.00
CA LYS A 213 -18.23 -15.70 50.81
C LYS A 213 -18.11 -15.10 52.20
N VAL A 214 -19.11 -14.34 52.62
CA VAL A 214 -19.38 -14.00 54.02
C VAL A 214 -20.79 -14.49 54.30
N GLU A 215 -20.88 -15.36 55.32
CA GLU A 215 -22.05 -15.96 55.98
C GLU A 215 -22.95 -16.90 55.17
#